data_AF-A0A5N7BGM5-F1
#
_entry.id   AF-A0A5N7BGM5-F1
#
_cell.length_a   1.000
_cell.length_b   1.000
_cell.length_c   1.000
_cell.angle_alpha   90.00
_cell.angle_beta   90.00
_cell.angle_gamma   90.00
#
_symmetry.space_group_name_H-M   'P 1'
#
loop_
_entity.id
_entity.type
_entity.pdbx_description
1 polymer ?
#
loop_
_entity_poly.entity_id
_entity_poly.type
_entity_poly.pdbx_seq_one_letter_code
_entity_poly.pdbx_strand_id
1 'polypeptide(L)'
;MHVVTGTQMEEIFLMDVQEQSNDLEVTYIRGRFYDRLPWSKFKSLRSRARDAVGQAGWEYMVLDQIAELIYAGWLDKEELDKLRNKAREK
;
A
#
# COMPACT_ATOMS: atom_id res chain seq x y z
N MET A 1 -2.45 -15.61 -36.97
CA MET A 1 -2.11 -16.26 -35.69
C MET A 1 -1.96 -15.15 -34.66
N HIS A 2 -2.95 -14.96 -33.79
CA HIS A 2 -2.88 -13.92 -32.76
C HIS A 2 -2.15 -14.49 -31.55
N VAL A 3 -0.88 -14.14 -31.39
CA VAL A 3 -0.18 -14.27 -30.11
C VAL A 3 -0.57 -13.07 -29.25
N VAL A 4 -1.67 -13.21 -28.53
CA VAL A 4 -1.94 -12.38 -27.35
C VAL A 4 -1.21 -13.01 -26.18
N THR A 5 0.10 -12.76 -26.09
CA THR A 5 0.80 -12.84 -24.81
C THR A 5 0.74 -11.48 -24.15
N GLY A 6 -0.48 -11.02 -23.88
CA GLY A 6 -0.68 -10.04 -22.83
C GLY A 6 -0.45 -10.80 -21.54
N THR A 7 0.71 -10.67 -20.90
CA THR A 7 0.82 -10.92 -19.47
C THR A 7 -0.33 -10.15 -18.83
N GLN A 8 -1.39 -10.84 -18.41
CA GLN A 8 -2.34 -10.28 -17.45
C GLN A 8 -1.48 -9.93 -16.24
N MET A 9 -1.00 -8.69 -16.19
CA MET A 9 -0.51 -8.12 -14.96
C MET A 9 -1.73 -8.17 -14.06
N GLU A 10 -1.74 -9.10 -13.10
CA GLU A 10 -2.81 -9.14 -12.12
C GLU A 10 -2.85 -7.76 -11.46
N GLU A 11 -3.90 -7.01 -11.77
CA GLU A 11 -4.12 -5.69 -11.20
C GLU A 11 -4.22 -5.83 -9.68
N ILE A 12 -3.44 -5.01 -8.99
CA ILE A 12 -3.40 -4.95 -7.55
C ILE A 12 -4.12 -3.66 -7.16
N PHE A 13 -5.15 -3.78 -6.34
CA PHE A 13 -5.88 -2.63 -5.81
C PHE A 13 -5.64 -2.53 -4.31
N LEU A 14 -5.08 -1.41 -3.86
CA LEU A 14 -4.92 -1.14 -2.44
C LEU A 14 -6.30 -0.83 -1.84
N MET A 15 -6.70 -1.59 -0.82
CA MET A 15 -8.01 -1.45 -0.19
C MET A 15 -7.92 -0.71 1.14
N ASP A 16 -6.89 -1.03 1.92
CA ASP A 16 -6.72 -0.46 3.25
C ASP A 16 -5.26 -0.51 3.70
N VAL A 17 -4.90 0.39 4.60
CA VAL A 17 -3.59 0.44 5.24
C VAL A 17 -3.80 0.66 6.73
N GLN A 18 -3.31 -0.28 7.54
CA GLN A 18 -3.45 -0.26 8.99
C GLN A 18 -2.09 -0.28 9.67
N GLU A 19 -2.03 0.28 10.88
CA GLU A 19 -0.87 0.13 11.75
C GLU A 19 -0.76 -1.29 12.28
N GLN A 20 0.45 -1.83 12.30
CA GLN A 20 0.80 -3.03 13.04
C GLN A 20 2.05 -2.71 13.89
N SER A 21 2.27 -3.46 14.98
CA SER A 21 3.28 -3.13 16.02
C SER A 21 4.69 -2.78 15.55
N ASN A 22 5.09 -3.14 14.31
CA ASN A 22 6.42 -2.89 13.76
C ASN A 22 6.43 -2.49 12.27
N ASP A 23 5.28 -2.40 11.61
CA ASP A 23 5.16 -2.05 10.18
C ASP A 23 3.71 -1.63 9.86
N LEU A 24 3.45 -1.17 8.64
CA LEU A 24 2.09 -1.03 8.14
C LEU A 24 1.58 -2.36 7.58
N GLU A 25 0.37 -2.79 7.95
CA GLU A 25 -0.35 -3.85 7.25
C GLU A 25 -1.13 -3.27 6.07
N VAL A 26 -0.81 -3.75 4.87
CA VAL A 26 -1.50 -3.40 3.63
C VAL A 26 -2.49 -4.49 3.26
N THR A 27 -3.77 -4.13 3.15
CA THR A 27 -4.78 -4.99 2.54
C THR A 27 -4.96 -4.61 1.08
N TYR A 28 -4.84 -5.58 0.18
CA TYR A 28 -5.00 -5.37 -1.25
C TYR A 28 -5.79 -6.49 -1.92
N ILE A 29 -6.39 -6.20 -3.06
CA ILE A 29 -7.02 -7.19 -3.93
C ILE A 29 -6.08 -7.52 -5.06
N ARG A 30 -5.86 -8.81 -5.33
CA ARG A 30 -5.18 -9.30 -6.54
C ARG A 30 -6.17 -10.18 -7.30
N GLY A 31 -6.69 -9.66 -8.42
CA GLY A 31 -7.76 -10.31 -9.16
C GLY A 31 -9.06 -10.43 -8.34
N ARG A 32 -9.31 -11.59 -7.71
CA ARG A 32 -10.50 -11.85 -6.87
C ARG A 32 -10.17 -12.15 -5.40
N PHE A 33 -8.89 -12.18 -5.05
CA PHE A 33 -8.43 -12.55 -3.71
C PHE A 33 -8.07 -11.31 -2.91
N TYR A 34 -8.49 -11.29 -1.65
CA TYR A 34 -8.01 -10.34 -0.67
C TYR A 34 -6.76 -10.91 -0.02
N ASP A 35 -5.67 -10.17 -0.11
CA ASP A 35 -4.41 -10.49 0.54
C ASP A 35 -4.03 -9.38 1.51
N ARG A 36 -3.19 -9.74 2.48
CA ARG A 36 -2.59 -8.80 3.43
C ARG A 36 -1.10 -9.02 3.48
N LEU A 37 -0.36 -7.93 3.36
CA LEU A 37 1.10 -7.95 3.48
C LEU A 37 1.58 -6.77 4.31
N PRO A 38 2.64 -6.94 5.11
CA PRO A 38 3.39 -5.81 5.64
C PRO A 38 3.87 -4.90 4.50
N TRP A 39 3.91 -3.59 4.71
CA TRP A 39 4.35 -2.62 3.73
C TRP A 39 5.77 -2.92 3.24
N SER A 40 6.66 -3.34 4.13
CA SER A 40 8.01 -3.81 3.78
C SER A 40 8.03 -4.94 2.72
N LYS A 41 7.02 -5.82 2.71
CA LYS A 41 6.85 -6.86 1.70
C LYS A 41 6.09 -6.35 0.48
N PHE A 42 5.04 -5.56 0.69
CA PHE A 42 4.24 -4.99 -0.39
C PHE A 42 5.07 -4.09 -1.32
N LYS A 43 5.95 -3.23 -0.76
CA LYS A 43 6.85 -2.35 -1.51
C LYS A 43 7.82 -3.12 -2.42
N SER A 44 8.11 -4.38 -2.10
CA SER A 44 8.95 -5.26 -2.94
C SER A 44 8.31 -5.63 -4.28
N LEU A 45 6.99 -5.40 -4.44
CA LEU A 45 6.28 -5.53 -5.73
C LEU A 45 6.59 -4.38 -6.72
N ARG A 46 7.44 -3.42 -6.33
CA ARG A 46 7.98 -2.32 -7.15
C ARG A 46 6.88 -1.51 -7.84
N SER A 47 6.86 -1.46 -9.18
CA SER A 47 5.95 -0.61 -9.95
C SER A 47 4.49 -0.90 -9.63
N ARG A 48 4.12 -2.18 -9.45
CA ARG A 48 2.74 -2.57 -9.13
C ARG A 48 2.25 -2.00 -7.80
N ALA A 49 3.11 -2.01 -6.77
CA ALA A 49 2.77 -1.40 -5.50
C ALA A 49 2.62 0.12 -5.63
N ARG A 50 3.48 0.77 -6.43
CA ARG A 50 3.39 2.21 -6.67
C ARG A 50 2.10 2.60 -7.38
N ASP A 51 1.72 1.83 -8.40
CA ASP A 51 0.49 2.05 -9.17
C ASP A 51 -0.75 1.83 -8.29
N ALA A 52 -0.78 0.73 -7.52
CA ALA A 52 -1.89 0.41 -6.60
C ALA A 52 -2.09 1.49 -5.53
N VAL A 53 -1.00 2.02 -4.98
CA VAL A 53 -1.02 3.09 -3.97
C VAL A 53 -1.53 4.40 -4.57
N GLY A 54 -1.03 4.78 -5.75
CA GLY A 54 -1.51 5.97 -6.45
C GLY A 54 -2.98 5.87 -6.86
N GLN A 55 -3.43 4.70 -7.31
CA GLN A 55 -4.85 4.45 -7.63
C GLN A 55 -5.77 4.58 -6.41
N ALA A 56 -5.28 4.23 -5.23
CA ALA A 56 -6.01 4.37 -3.97
C ALA A 56 -5.93 5.78 -3.35
N GLY A 57 -5.36 6.76 -4.06
CA GLY A 57 -5.24 8.15 -3.60
C GLY A 57 -4.10 8.40 -2.61
N TRP A 58 -3.26 7.39 -2.38
CA TRP A 58 -2.12 7.51 -1.48
C TRP A 58 -0.86 7.93 -2.22
N GLU A 59 0.02 8.63 -1.53
CA GLU A 59 1.38 8.89 -2.02
C GLU A 59 2.32 7.81 -1.48
N TYR A 60 2.97 7.06 -2.37
CA TYR A 60 3.89 5.97 -2.00
C TYR A 60 4.97 6.40 -1.00
N MET A 61 5.50 7.61 -1.16
CA MET A 61 6.51 8.17 -0.27
C MET A 61 5.96 8.51 1.12
N VAL A 62 4.65 8.77 1.26
CA VAL A 62 4.00 8.99 2.56
C VAL A 62 3.88 7.68 3.31
N LEU A 63 3.45 6.60 2.64
CA LEU A 63 3.39 5.27 3.25
C LEU A 63 4.77 4.77 3.68
N ASP A 64 5.82 5.07 2.90
CA ASP A 64 7.19 4.69 3.27
C ASP A 64 7.67 5.41 4.54
N GLN A 65 7.45 6.73 4.62
CA GLN A 65 7.79 7.52 5.81
C GLN A 65 7.01 7.05 7.05
N ILE A 66 5.73 6.72 6.90
CA ILE A 66 4.91 6.19 8.01
C ILE A 66 5.49 4.86 8.50
N ALA A 67 5.81 3.93 7.59
CA ALA A 67 6.40 2.65 7.96
C ALA A 67 7.74 2.82 8.67
N GLU A 68 8.59 3.77 8.23
CA GLU A 68 9.84 4.10 8.91
C GLU A 68 9.63 4.66 10.32
N LEU A 69 8.63 5.54 10.52
CA LEU A 69 8.29 6.10 11.82
C LEU A 69 7.74 5.04 12.79
N ILE A 70 6.91 4.11 12.29
CA ILE A 70 6.43 2.96 13.07
C ILE A 70 7.61 2.07 13.46
N TYR A 71 8.48 1.75 12.50
CA TYR A 71 9.65 0.92 12.75
C TYR A 71 10.59 1.55 13.79
N ALA A 72 10.75 2.88 13.75
CA ALA A 72 11.53 3.62 14.73
C ALA A 72 10.86 3.66 16.12
N GLY A 73 9.55 3.42 16.22
CA GLY A 73 8.74 3.57 17.44
C GLY A 73 8.33 5.01 17.75
N TRP A 74 8.28 5.87 16.73
CA TRP A 74 8.04 7.33 16.86
C TRP A 74 6.60 7.71 16.49
N LEU A 75 5.80 6.77 15.99
CA LEU A 75 4.46 7.05 15.52
C LEU A 75 3.41 6.68 16.58
N ASP A 76 2.72 7.69 17.10
CA ASP A 76 1.47 7.52 17.84
C ASP A 76 0.29 7.38 16.85
N LYS A 77 -0.71 6.57 17.21
CA LYS A 77 -1.92 6.28 16.41
C LYS A 77 -2.64 7.54 15.89
N GLU A 78 -2.50 8.67 16.60
CA GLU A 78 -3.07 9.97 16.21
C GLU A 78 -2.39 10.57 14.97
N GLU A 79 -1.08 10.41 14.83
CA GLU A 79 -0.33 10.89 13.64
C GLU A 79 -0.72 10.08 12.40
N LEU A 80 -0.97 8.78 12.56
CA LEU A 80 -1.47 7.94 11.47
C LEU A 80 -2.85 8.40 10.98
N ASP A 81 -3.77 8.75 11.89
CA ASP A 81 -5.11 9.20 11.51
C ASP A 81 -5.07 10.57 10.80
N LYS A 82 -4.19 11.50 11.24
CA LYS A 82 -3.95 12.77 10.52
C LYS A 82 -3.45 12.56 9.10
N LEU A 83 -2.51 11.61 8.90
CA LEU A 83 -1.97 11.29 7.58
C LEU A 83 -3.03 10.64 6.69
N ARG A 84 -3.90 9.79 7.26
CA ARG A 84 -5.05 9.23 6.54
C ARG A 84 -6.04 10.29 6.10
N ASN A 85 -6.32 11.27 6.95
CA ASN A 85 -7.22 12.37 6.60
C ASN A 85 -6.64 13.22 5.46
N LYS A 86 -5.34 13.53 5.49
CA LYS A 86 -4.66 14.21 4.36
C LYS A 86 -4.74 13.44 3.05
N ALA A 87 -4.63 12.11 3.08
CA ALA A 87 -4.72 11.29 1.87
C ALA A 87 -6.15 11.24 1.28
N ARG A 88 -7.19 11.38 2.12
CA ARG A 88 -8.59 11.41 1.70
C ARG A 88 -9.07 12.77 1.19
N GLU A 89 -8.36 13.85 1.50
CA GLU A 89 -8.74 15.22 1.12
C GLU A 89 -8.29 15.64 -0.29
N LYS A 90 -7.59 14.78 -1.04
CA LYS A 90 -7.21 15.00 -2.45
C LYS A 90 -8.05 14.15 -3.40
#